data_AF-A0A2W6N8E6-F1
#
_entry.id   AF-A0A2W6N8E6-F1
#
_cell.length_a   1.000
_cell.length_b   1.000
_cell.length_c   1.000
_cell.angle_alpha   90.00
_cell.angle_beta   90.00
_cell.angle_gamma   90.00
#
_symmetry.space_group_name_H-M   'P 1'
#
loop_
_entity.id
_entity.type
_entity.pdbx_description
1 polymer ?
#
loop_
_entity_poly.entity_id
_entity_poly.type
_entity_poly.pdbx_seq_one_letter_code
_entity_poly.pdbx_strand_id
1 'polypeptide(L)'
;MNYQNQMYKGILLRLIKRNYVGRLAMRYTLNNTNQNVWIPKKHLLDDGTIIPNENLDYIFRKSQRQLHLAGCTDPIVGIKRKT
;
A
#
# COMPACT_ATOMS: atom_id res chain seq x y z
N MET A 1 -8.00 10.64 -9.70
CA MET A 1 -7.63 9.89 -8.49
C MET A 1 -8.49 8.64 -8.41
N ASN A 2 -7.88 7.47 -8.39
CA ASN A 2 -8.52 6.16 -8.33
C ASN A 2 -8.69 5.74 -6.87
N TYR A 3 -9.95 5.74 -6.41
CA TYR A 3 -10.34 5.33 -5.06
C TYR A 3 -10.91 3.91 -5.00
N GLN A 4 -10.85 3.16 -6.10
CA GLN A 4 -11.27 1.77 -6.13
C GLN A 4 -10.29 0.88 -5.38
N ASN A 5 -10.74 -0.33 -5.05
CA ASN A 5 -9.91 -1.35 -4.46
C ASN A 5 -8.83 -1.80 -5.44
N GLN A 6 -7.60 -1.86 -4.96
CA GLN A 6 -6.43 -2.35 -5.68
C GLN A 6 -5.82 -3.49 -4.87
N MET A 7 -5.16 -4.44 -5.54
CA MET A 7 -4.59 -5.61 -4.89
C MET A 7 -3.10 -5.73 -5.17
N TYR A 8 -2.30 -5.91 -4.12
CA TYR A 8 -0.86 -6.14 -4.23
C TYR A 8 -0.47 -7.39 -3.44
N LYS A 9 -0.13 -8.48 -4.14
CA LYS A 9 0.29 -9.75 -3.52
C LYS A 9 -0.62 -10.21 -2.36
N GLY A 10 -1.93 -10.11 -2.53
CA GLY A 10 -2.94 -10.46 -1.51
C GLY A 10 -3.24 -9.36 -0.49
N ILE A 11 -2.54 -8.21 -0.54
CA ILE A 11 -2.86 -7.04 0.29
C ILE A 11 -3.87 -6.18 -0.47
N LEU A 12 -5.05 -5.98 0.12
CA LEU A 12 -6.05 -5.05 -0.38
C LEU A 12 -5.66 -3.61 -0.01
N LEU A 13 -5.61 -2.73 -1.01
CA LEU A 13 -5.19 -1.34 -0.90
C LEU A 13 -6.30 -0.43 -1.42
N ARG A 14 -6.55 0.68 -0.73
CA ARG A 14 -7.48 1.71 -1.19
C ARG A 14 -6.91 3.10 -0.93
N LEU A 15 -6.88 3.94 -1.96
CA LEU A 15 -6.41 5.31 -1.84
C LEU A 15 -7.35 6.11 -0.92
N ILE A 16 -6.77 6.88 0.01
CA ILE A 16 -7.53 7.78 0.89
C ILE A 16 -7.79 9.09 0.16
N LYS A 17 -9.05 9.54 0.13
CA LYS A 17 -9.44 10.84 -0.42
C LYS A 17 -8.83 11.98 0.41
N ARG A 18 -7.81 12.65 -0.15
CA ARG A 18 -7.08 13.77 0.46
C ARG A 18 -6.48 14.66 -0.64
N ASN A 19 -6.15 15.89 -0.30
CA ASN A 19 -5.28 16.73 -1.13
C ASN A 19 -3.82 16.23 -1.11
N TYR A 20 -3.32 15.79 -2.27
CA TYR A 20 -1.93 15.32 -2.48
C TYR A 20 -1.09 16.29 -3.35
N VAL A 21 -1.54 17.53 -3.55
CA VAL A 21 -0.75 18.58 -4.22
C VAL A 21 0.54 18.81 -3.46
N GLY A 22 1.68 18.85 -4.17
CA GLY A 22 3.02 18.99 -3.59
C GLY A 22 3.54 17.77 -2.81
N ARG A 23 2.78 16.67 -2.69
CA ARG A 23 3.23 15.45 -2.01
C ARG A 23 3.94 14.50 -2.97
N LEU A 24 4.99 13.83 -2.51
CA LEU A 24 5.73 12.79 -3.25
C LEU A 24 5.19 11.38 -3.02
N ALA A 25 4.17 11.22 -2.18
CA ALA A 25 3.55 9.94 -1.85
C ALA A 25 2.05 10.12 -1.64
N MET A 26 1.30 9.02 -1.81
CA MET A 26 -0.12 8.93 -1.56
C MET A 26 -0.41 7.93 -0.43
N ARG A 27 -1.49 8.13 0.33
CA ARG A 27 -1.82 7.32 1.51
C ARG A 27 -2.89 6.29 1.17
N TYR A 28 -2.63 5.03 1.50
CA TYR A 28 -3.53 3.91 1.24
C TYR A 28 -3.93 3.24 2.54
N THR A 29 -5.19 2.84 2.68
CA THR A 29 -5.63 1.92 3.73
C THR A 29 -5.25 0.49 3.39
N LEU A 30 -4.95 -0.31 4.41
CA LEU A 30 -4.67 -1.73 4.30
C LEU A 30 -5.92 -2.53 4.67
N ASN A 31 -6.32 -3.47 3.83
CA ASN A 31 -7.36 -4.47 4.10
C ASN A 31 -8.68 -3.89 4.65
N ASN A 32 -9.13 -2.75 4.11
CA ASN A 32 -10.30 -2.01 4.59
C ASN A 32 -10.28 -1.62 6.08
N THR A 33 -9.10 -1.58 6.69
CA THR A 33 -8.92 -1.13 8.07
C THR A 33 -8.48 0.33 8.13
N ASN A 34 -8.37 0.86 9.35
CA ASN A 34 -7.77 2.16 9.65
C ASN A 34 -6.22 2.14 9.57
N GLN A 35 -5.60 0.97 9.45
CA GLN A 35 -4.17 0.86 9.16
C GLN A 35 -3.88 1.34 7.75
N ASN A 36 -2.71 1.96 7.58
CA ASN A 36 -2.41 2.67 6.35
C ASN A 36 -0.90 2.73 6.08
N VAL A 37 -0.57 2.89 4.81
CA VAL A 37 0.80 3.05 4.31
C VAL A 37 0.88 4.21 3.33
N TRP A 38 2.07 4.79 3.22
CA TRP A 38 2.37 5.76 2.19
C TRP A 38 3.12 5.08 1.05
N ILE A 39 2.58 5.20 -0.16
CA ILE A 39 3.20 4.70 -1.39
C ILE A 39 3.76 5.89 -2.17
N PRO A 40 5.08 5.95 -2.43
CA PRO A 40 5.67 6.97 -3.27
C PRO A 40 5.06 7.02 -4.66
N LYS A 41 4.84 8.23 -5.20
CA LYS A 41 4.23 8.44 -6.52
C LYS A 41 5.00 7.80 -7.66
N LYS A 42 6.30 7.56 -7.52
CA LYS A 42 7.11 6.82 -8.51
C LYS A 42 6.62 5.39 -8.78
N HIS A 43 5.80 4.82 -7.89
CA HIS A 43 5.22 3.49 -8.05
C HIS A 43 3.73 3.53 -8.47
N LEU A 44 3.22 4.72 -8.77
CA LEU A 44 1.82 5.00 -9.03
C LEU A 44 1.68 5.71 -10.38
N LEU A 45 0.57 5.48 -11.06
CA LEU A 45 0.08 6.34 -12.12
C LEU A 45 -0.43 7.67 -11.53
N ASP A 46 -0.67 8.66 -12.39
CA ASP A 46 -1.10 10.00 -11.97
C ASP A 46 -2.39 10.01 -11.15
N ASP A 47 -3.25 9.01 -11.38
CA ASP A 47 -4.49 8.83 -10.63
C ASP A 47 -4.30 8.06 -9.31
N GLY A 48 -3.11 7.56 -8.98
CA GLY A 48 -2.90 6.73 -7.79
C GLY A 48 -3.22 5.25 -8.01
N THR A 49 -3.35 4.80 -9.25
CA THR A 49 -3.33 3.37 -9.58
C THR A 49 -1.89 2.85 -9.44
N ILE A 50 -1.70 1.71 -8.79
CA ILE A 50 -0.38 1.07 -8.68
C ILE A 50 0.08 0.64 -10.07
N ILE A 51 1.32 0.97 -10.44
CA ILE A 51 1.90 0.56 -11.71
C ILE A 51 1.91 -0.98 -11.76
N PRO A 52 1.43 -1.61 -12.86
CA PRO A 52 1.44 -3.07 -12.99
C PRO A 52 2.85 -3.64 -12.82
N ASN A 53 2.97 -4.76 -12.10
CA ASN A 53 4.23 -5.47 -11.82
C ASN A 53 5.28 -4.67 -11.02
N GLU A 54 4.90 -3.52 -10.43
CA GLU A 54 5.82 -2.68 -9.66
C GLU A 54 6.18 -3.31 -8.31
N ASN A 55 7.43 -3.13 -7.86
CA ASN A 55 7.89 -3.68 -6.59
C ASN A 55 7.65 -2.72 -5.42
N LEU A 56 6.65 -3.04 -4.60
CA LEU A 56 6.31 -2.33 -3.35
C LEU A 56 6.81 -3.06 -2.09
N ASP A 57 7.54 -4.18 -2.21
CA ASP A 57 7.88 -5.08 -1.10
C ASP A 57 8.57 -4.35 0.05
N TYR A 58 9.44 -3.38 -0.25
CA TYR A 58 10.16 -2.64 0.77
C TYR A 58 9.26 -1.76 1.65
N ILE A 59 8.12 -1.28 1.10
CA ILE A 59 7.13 -0.46 1.83
C ILE A 59 6.44 -1.34 2.87
N PHE A 60 6.00 -2.52 2.43
CA PHE A 60 5.32 -3.49 3.26
C PHE A 60 6.25 -4.17 4.26
N ARG A 61 7.52 -4.40 3.89
CA ARG A 61 8.56 -4.86 4.81
C ARG A 61 8.83 -3.87 5.94
N LYS A 62 8.71 -2.57 5.69
CA LYS A 62 8.81 -1.53 6.73
C LYS A 62 7.53 -1.42 7.57
N SER A 63 6.38 -1.80 7.01
CA SER A 63 5.06 -1.60 7.60
C SER A 63 4.43 -2.89 8.17
N GLN A 64 5.26 -3.78 8.71
CA GLN A 64 4.80 -5.11 9.18
C GLN A 64 3.79 -5.03 10.32
N ARG A 65 3.95 -4.08 11.25
CA ARG A 65 2.98 -3.89 12.33
C ARG A 65 1.63 -3.44 11.80
N GLN A 66 1.60 -2.55 10.82
CA GLN A 66 0.38 -2.08 10.17
C GLN A 66 -0.30 -3.21 9.41
N LEU A 67 0.46 -4.06 8.70
CA LEU A 67 -0.07 -5.24 8.03
C LEU A 67 -0.68 -6.24 9.02
N HIS A 68 0.03 -6.52 10.12
CA HIS A 68 -0.47 -7.40 11.18
C HIS A 68 -1.79 -6.88 11.78
N LEU A 69 -1.82 -5.60 12.16
CA LEU A 69 -3.03 -4.95 12.68
C LEU A 69 -4.17 -4.84 11.65
N ALA A 70 -3.85 -4.90 10.36
CA ALA A 70 -4.82 -4.95 9.28
C ALA A 70 -5.35 -6.36 9.00
N GLY A 71 -4.88 -7.39 9.72
CA GLY A 71 -5.22 -8.79 9.47
C GLY A 71 -4.46 -9.41 8.30
N CYS A 72 -3.46 -8.74 7.72
CA CYS A 72 -2.56 -9.31 6.71
C CYS A 72 -1.46 -10.11 7.42
N THR A 73 -1.83 -11.23 8.05
CA THR A 73 -0.92 -12.06 8.83
C THR A 73 -0.24 -13.14 8.02
N ASP A 74 -0.72 -13.46 6.81
CA ASP A 74 -0.16 -14.55 6.02
C ASP A 74 1.24 -14.25 5.48
N PRO A 75 2.05 -15.28 5.17
CA PRO A 75 3.29 -15.10 4.44
C PRO A 75 3.03 -14.46 3.07
N ILE A 76 3.56 -13.26 2.84
CA ILE A 76 3.47 -12.59 1.53
C ILE A 76 4.73 -12.86 0.73
N VAL A 77 4.57 -13.39 -0.48
CA VAL A 77 5.68 -13.78 -1.36
C VAL A 77 6.64 -12.60 -1.59
N GLY A 78 7.91 -12.77 -1.22
CA GLY A 78 8.95 -11.75 -1.37
C GLY A 78 9.10 -10.78 -0.19
N ILE A 79 8.18 -10.78 0.78
CA ILE A 79 8.25 -9.91 1.97
C ILE A 79 8.63 -10.75 3.19
N LYS A 80 9.92 -10.74 3.54
CA LYS A 80 10.41 -11.38 4.77
C LYS A 80 9.94 -10.61 6.00
N ARG A 81 9.43 -11.32 7.01
CA ARG A 81 9.16 -10.76 8.35
C ARG A 81 10.48 -10.34 8.99
N LYS A 82 10.46 -9.24 9.76
CA LYS A 82 11.58 -8.91 10.65
C LYS A 82 11.50 -9.91 11.80
N THR A 83 12.54 -10.70 11.95
CA THR A 83 12.85 -11.44 13.18
C THR A 83 13.08 -10.47 14.32
#